data_AF-A0A350X6K1-F1
#
_entry.id   AF-A0A350X6K1-F1
#
_cell.length_a   1.000
_cell.length_b   1.000
_cell.length_c   1.000
_cell.angle_alpha   90.00
_cell.angle_beta   90.00
_cell.angle_gamma   90.00
#
_symmetry.space_group_name_H-M   'P 1'
#
loop_
_entity.id
_entity.type
_entity.pdbx_description
1 polymer ?
#
loop_
_entity_poly.entity_id
_entity_poly.type
_entity_poly.pdbx_seq_one_letter_code
_entity_poly.pdbx_strand_id
1 'polypeptide(L)'
;MQSLSLPNLTQTKLEASAWTVVETQFNESELHYKETVFTLGNGYLGTRGTFEQGYPGAMPATLIHGVYDDVPVVYTELANCPDWLPLVIWVGGDRFSLNRGTILSYQRRLDLRPGLLQRHIRWRSPSGKIVDLHFERFT
;
A
#
# COMPACT_ATOMS: atom_id res chain seq x y z
N MET A 1 -27.80 -42.17 -2.57
CA MET A 1 -27.25 -41.07 -1.75
C MET A 1 -26.65 -40.08 -2.73
N GLN A 2 -27.39 -39.03 -3.11
CA GLN A 2 -26.96 -38.05 -4.10
C GLN A 2 -25.80 -37.24 -3.52
N SER A 3 -24.62 -37.34 -4.13
CA SER A 3 -23.51 -36.41 -3.87
C SER A 3 -23.89 -35.05 -4.45
N LEU A 4 -24.20 -34.11 -3.55
CA LEU A 4 -24.29 -32.70 -3.89
C LEU A 4 -22.89 -32.23 -4.33
N SER A 5 -22.72 -32.02 -5.63
CA SER A 5 -21.57 -31.30 -6.17
C SER A 5 -21.79 -29.82 -5.90
N LEU A 6 -21.00 -29.25 -4.98
CA LEU A 6 -20.93 -27.81 -4.81
C LEU A 6 -20.23 -27.21 -6.04
N PRO A 7 -20.77 -26.16 -6.66
CA PRO A 7 -20.13 -25.53 -7.81
C PRO A 7 -18.79 -24.92 -7.39
N ASN A 8 -17.80 -24.99 -8.30
CA ASN A 8 -16.39 -24.53 -8.22
C ASN A 8 -16.16 -23.04 -7.85
N LEU A 9 -17.11 -22.37 -7.20
CA LEU A 9 -17.05 -20.94 -6.84
C LEU A 9 -16.35 -20.66 -5.51
N THR A 10 -15.98 -21.67 -4.73
CA THR A 10 -15.39 -21.50 -3.40
C THR A 10 -13.87 -21.65 -3.37
N GLN A 11 -13.28 -22.62 -4.08
CA GLN A 11 -11.85 -22.95 -3.95
C GLN A 11 -10.93 -21.78 -4.34
N THR A 12 -11.06 -21.23 -5.56
CA THR A 12 -10.20 -20.16 -6.07
C THR A 12 -10.34 -18.85 -5.29
N LYS A 13 -11.55 -18.54 -4.81
CA LYS A 13 -11.84 -17.35 -4.00
C LYS A 13 -11.29 -17.48 -2.58
N LEU A 14 -11.38 -18.67 -1.98
CA LEU A 14 -10.80 -18.98 -0.67
C LEU A 14 -9.26 -19.01 -0.72
N GLU A 15 -8.67 -19.59 -1.78
CA GLU A 15 -7.22 -19.58 -1.99
C GLU A 15 -6.69 -18.18 -2.28
N ALA A 16 -7.42 -17.34 -3.03
CA ALA A 16 -7.07 -15.94 -3.19
C ALA A 16 -7.12 -15.20 -1.85
N SER A 17 -8.09 -15.50 -0.98
CA SER A 17 -8.17 -14.93 0.37
C SER A 17 -7.01 -15.35 1.27
N ALA A 18 -6.49 -16.57 1.15
CA ALA A 18 -5.40 -17.06 2.01
C ALA A 18 -4.05 -16.37 1.72
N TRP A 19 -3.83 -15.94 0.48
CA TRP A 19 -2.59 -15.30 0.02
C TRP A 19 -2.71 -13.78 -0.13
N THR A 20 -3.80 -13.20 0.35
CA THR A 20 -4.07 -11.78 0.17
C THR A 20 -4.29 -11.10 1.52
N VAL A 21 -3.58 -10.00 1.75
CA VAL A 21 -3.92 -9.03 2.80
C VAL A 21 -4.75 -7.91 2.17
N VAL A 22 -5.94 -7.65 2.71
CA VAL A 22 -6.86 -6.63 2.19
C VAL A 22 -7.17 -5.59 3.26
N GLU A 23 -7.13 -4.32 2.86
CA GLU A 23 -7.64 -3.19 3.61
C GLU A 23 -8.73 -2.51 2.77
N THR A 24 -9.97 -2.49 3.25
CA THR A 24 -11.14 -1.99 2.51
C THR A 24 -11.52 -0.56 2.87
N GLN A 25 -10.92 0.01 3.91
CA GLN A 25 -11.13 1.38 4.34
C GLN A 25 -9.81 1.92 4.89
N PHE A 26 -9.56 3.20 4.63
CA PHE A 26 -8.42 3.89 5.21
C PHE A 26 -8.75 4.29 6.66
N ASN A 27 -7.93 3.87 7.61
CA ASN A 27 -8.00 4.29 9.01
C ASN A 27 -6.68 4.96 9.42
N GLU A 28 -6.74 6.27 9.69
CA GLU A 28 -5.56 7.06 10.07
C GLU A 28 -4.90 6.56 11.36
N SER A 29 -5.67 6.02 12.32
CA SER A 29 -5.09 5.50 13.56
C SER A 29 -4.25 4.24 13.36
N GLU A 30 -4.39 3.56 12.22
CA GLU A 30 -3.64 2.36 11.85
C GLU A 30 -2.52 2.64 10.84
N LEU A 31 -2.28 3.91 10.47
CA LEU A 31 -1.37 4.29 9.40
C LEU A 31 -0.02 3.59 9.50
N HIS A 32 0.68 3.72 10.63
CA HIS A 32 2.02 3.16 10.77
C HIS A 32 2.05 1.64 10.81
N TYR A 33 1.02 1.03 11.40
CA TYR A 33 0.86 -0.42 11.42
C TYR A 33 0.66 -0.96 10.01
N LYS A 34 -0.22 -0.32 9.23
CA LYS A 34 -0.52 -0.68 7.85
C LYS A 34 0.64 -0.42 6.91
N GLU A 35 1.42 0.63 7.15
CA GLU A 35 2.68 0.85 6.43
C GLU A 35 3.67 -0.30 6.66
N THR A 36 3.73 -0.90 7.86
CA THR A 36 4.54 -2.10 8.12
C THR A 36 3.96 -3.32 7.39
N VAL A 37 2.67 -3.61 7.58
CA VAL A 37 2.00 -4.81 7.04
C VAL A 37 2.11 -4.91 5.52
N PHE A 38 2.08 -3.77 4.83
CA PHE A 38 2.12 -3.72 3.36
C PHE A 38 3.51 -3.33 2.81
N THR A 39 4.56 -3.54 3.60
CA THR A 39 5.96 -3.41 3.15
C THR A 39 6.25 -4.44 2.06
N LEU A 40 6.94 -4.00 1.00
CA LEU A 40 7.44 -4.87 -0.06
C LEU A 40 8.94 -5.07 0.10
N GLY A 41 9.44 -6.23 -0.31
CA GLY A 41 10.89 -6.42 -0.44
C GLY A 41 11.26 -7.68 -1.22
N ASN A 42 12.44 -7.65 -1.82
CA ASN A 42 12.99 -8.73 -2.65
C ASN A 42 14.27 -9.36 -2.07
N GLY A 43 14.54 -9.10 -0.79
CA GLY A 43 15.76 -9.55 -0.09
C GLY A 43 16.96 -8.61 -0.24
N TYR A 44 16.99 -7.77 -1.28
CA TYR A 44 17.99 -6.72 -1.45
C TYR A 44 17.44 -5.34 -1.07
N LEU A 45 16.25 -5.00 -1.54
CA LEU A 45 15.59 -3.73 -1.28
C LEU A 45 14.25 -4.00 -0.57
N GLY A 46 13.97 -3.20 0.46
CA GLY A 46 12.70 -3.18 1.17
C GLY A 46 12.11 -1.77 1.15
N THR A 47 10.85 -1.62 0.74
CA THR A 47 10.15 -0.35 0.74
C THR A 47 8.88 -0.46 1.55
N ARG A 48 8.78 0.37 2.58
CA ARG A 48 7.64 0.40 3.50
C ARG A 48 6.34 0.68 2.74
N GLY A 49 5.24 0.14 3.23
CA GLY A 49 3.89 0.23 2.65
C GLY A 49 3.26 1.63 2.69
N THR A 50 4.04 2.70 2.56
CA THR A 50 3.54 4.08 2.49
C THR A 50 2.84 4.34 1.17
N PHE A 51 2.00 5.36 1.16
CA PHE A 51 1.24 5.78 -0.01
C PHE A 51 2.10 6.59 -0.99
N GLU A 52 1.96 6.32 -2.29
CA GLU A 52 2.74 6.99 -3.36
C GLU A 52 2.58 8.51 -3.33
N GLN A 53 1.38 9.00 -3.04
CA GLN A 53 1.11 10.44 -2.94
C GLN A 53 1.57 11.11 -1.64
N GLY A 54 2.12 10.32 -0.71
CA GLY A 54 2.39 10.72 0.67
C GLY A 54 1.13 10.89 1.50
N TYR A 55 1.30 10.96 2.82
CA TYR A 55 0.23 11.29 3.77
C TYR A 55 0.85 11.96 5.01
N PRO A 56 0.21 12.96 5.63
CA PRO A 56 0.76 13.58 6.83
C PRO A 56 0.98 12.57 7.96
N GLY A 57 2.16 12.59 8.57
CA GLY A 57 2.52 11.63 9.61
C GLY A 57 2.93 10.25 9.08
N ALA A 58 2.89 9.99 7.78
CA ALA A 58 3.46 8.77 7.21
C ALA A 58 4.96 8.67 7.52
N MET A 59 5.45 7.43 7.68
CA MET A 59 6.87 7.18 7.93
C MET A 59 7.46 6.38 6.78
N PRO A 60 7.83 7.01 5.65
CA PRO A 60 8.45 6.28 4.54
C PRO A 60 9.81 5.73 4.96
N ALA A 61 10.07 4.49 4.53
CA ALA A 61 11.38 3.88 4.69
C ALA A 61 11.72 3.03 3.47
N THR A 62 12.91 3.25 2.94
CA THR A 62 13.52 2.39 1.92
C THR A 62 14.83 1.88 2.49
N LEU A 63 14.94 0.56 2.65
CA LEU A 63 16.13 -0.09 3.20
C LEU A 63 16.80 -0.90 2.10
N ILE A 64 18.12 -0.78 1.99
CA ILE A 64 18.92 -1.52 1.02
C ILE A 64 19.93 -2.37 1.77
N HIS A 65 19.93 -3.67 1.51
CA HIS A 65 20.85 -4.62 2.09
C HIS A 65 22.30 -4.22 1.78
N GLY A 66 23.11 -4.07 2.82
CA GLY A 66 24.51 -3.63 2.70
C GLY A 66 24.72 -2.12 2.84
N VAL A 67 23.65 -1.32 2.93
CA VAL A 67 23.74 0.13 3.20
C VAL A 67 23.44 0.38 4.66
N TYR A 68 24.51 0.60 5.44
CA TYR A 68 24.44 0.85 6.88
C TYR A 68 24.98 2.24 7.20
N ASP A 69 24.47 2.83 8.27
CA ASP A 69 25.00 4.06 8.85
C ASP A 69 25.45 3.79 10.30
N ASP A 70 26.55 4.42 10.70
CA ASP A 70 27.11 4.31 12.04
C ASP A 70 26.82 5.60 12.81
N VAL A 71 25.69 5.61 13.53
CA VAL A 71 25.30 6.77 14.32
C VAL A 71 26.08 6.74 15.65
N PRO A 72 26.92 7.76 15.96
CA PRO A 72 27.97 7.71 17.00
C PRO A 72 27.54 7.43 18.45
N VAL A 73 26.26 7.19 18.72
CA VAL A 73 25.69 7.08 20.07
C VAL A 73 24.81 5.83 20.23
N VAL A 74 24.42 5.15 19.15
CA VAL A 74 23.33 4.16 19.21
C VAL A 74 23.84 2.77 18.84
N TYR A 75 24.05 2.47 17.55
CA TYR A 75 24.66 1.27 16.98
C TYR A 75 24.62 1.38 15.44
N THR A 76 25.38 0.56 14.73
CA THR A 76 25.27 0.46 13.27
C THR A 76 23.91 -0.13 12.87
N GLU A 77 23.15 0.59 12.04
CA GLU A 77 21.82 0.19 11.57
C GLU A 77 21.65 0.34 10.06
N LEU A 78 20.63 -0.28 9.48
CA LEU A 78 20.32 -0.09 8.06
C LEU A 78 19.93 1.37 7.83
N ALA A 79 20.62 2.03 6.90
CA ALA A 79 20.34 3.41 6.58
C ALA A 79 18.99 3.52 5.85
N ASN A 80 18.13 4.42 6.33
CA ASN A 80 16.93 4.78 5.59
C ASN A 80 17.31 5.59 4.34
N CYS A 81 17.24 4.95 3.18
CA CYS A 81 17.57 5.53 1.89
C CYS A 81 16.47 6.47 1.40
N PRO A 82 16.77 7.36 0.43
CA PRO A 82 15.77 8.25 -0.16
C PRO A 82 14.52 7.50 -0.64
N ASP A 83 13.34 8.07 -0.34
CA ASP A 83 12.06 7.52 -0.77
C ASP A 83 11.88 7.72 -2.29
N TRP A 84 11.63 6.62 -3.01
CA TRP A 84 11.46 6.60 -4.46
C TRP A 84 10.00 6.57 -4.90
N LEU A 85 9.06 6.40 -3.96
CA LEU A 85 7.62 6.37 -4.20
C LEU A 85 6.92 7.72 -4.47
N PRO A 86 7.42 8.91 -4.03
CA PRO A 86 6.65 10.14 -4.09
C PRO A 86 6.11 10.48 -5.49
N LEU A 87 4.78 10.57 -5.59
CA LEU A 87 4.03 10.89 -6.81
C LEU A 87 2.98 11.95 -6.52
N VAL A 88 3.05 13.11 -7.19
CA VAL A 88 2.08 14.20 -6.99
C VAL A 88 1.04 14.18 -8.11
N ILE A 89 -0.23 14.01 -7.73
CA ILE A 89 -1.36 13.99 -8.67
C ILE A 89 -2.23 15.24 -8.45
N TRP A 90 -2.53 15.95 -9.54
CA TRP A 90 -3.43 17.09 -9.56
C TRP A 90 -4.64 16.80 -10.46
N VAL A 91 -5.84 17.09 -9.97
CA VAL A 91 -7.10 16.88 -10.69
C VAL A 91 -7.80 18.22 -10.82
N GLY A 92 -7.59 18.88 -11.97
CA GLY A 92 -8.17 20.18 -12.28
C GLY A 92 -7.96 21.23 -11.17
N GLY A 93 -6.73 21.37 -10.69
CA GLY A 93 -6.34 22.34 -9.67
C GLY A 93 -6.37 21.82 -8.22
N ASP A 94 -7.01 20.68 -7.95
CA ASP A 94 -7.00 20.06 -6.63
C ASP A 94 -5.91 18.98 -6.53
N ARG A 95 -5.04 19.06 -5.51
CA ARG A 95 -4.06 17.99 -5.22
C ARG A 95 -4.76 16.79 -4.59
N PHE A 96 -4.57 15.61 -5.17
CA PHE A 96 -5.04 14.36 -4.59
C PHE A 96 -4.33 14.06 -3.27
N SER A 97 -5.10 13.73 -2.24
CA SER A 97 -4.63 13.24 -0.96
C SER A 97 -5.76 12.49 -0.25
N LEU A 98 -5.44 11.56 0.65
CA LEU A 98 -6.46 10.86 1.45
C LEU A 98 -7.06 11.75 2.54
N ASN A 99 -6.39 12.85 2.92
CA ASN A 99 -6.89 13.81 3.91
C ASN A 99 -7.55 15.06 3.30
N ARG A 100 -7.73 15.11 1.98
CA ARG A 100 -8.43 16.22 1.29
C ARG A 100 -9.43 15.65 0.30
N GLY A 101 -10.58 16.30 0.13
CA GLY A 101 -11.67 15.77 -0.70
C GLY A 101 -12.45 14.66 0.01
N THR A 102 -13.12 13.79 -0.75
CA THR A 102 -13.93 12.68 -0.23
C THR A 102 -13.48 11.37 -0.88
N ILE A 103 -13.13 10.37 -0.07
CA ILE A 103 -12.91 8.99 -0.52
C ILE A 103 -14.30 8.35 -0.71
N LEU A 104 -14.67 8.02 -1.95
CA LEU A 104 -15.93 7.36 -2.29
C LEU A 104 -15.81 5.84 -2.22
N SER A 105 -14.64 5.30 -2.55
CA SER A 105 -14.27 3.90 -2.31
C SER A 105 -12.76 3.78 -2.15
N TYR A 106 -12.33 2.78 -1.40
CA TYR A 106 -10.92 2.49 -1.15
C TYR A 106 -10.72 0.99 -1.05
N GLN A 107 -9.66 0.48 -1.63
CA GLN A 107 -9.15 -0.86 -1.34
C GLN A 107 -7.65 -0.87 -1.54
N ARG A 108 -6.92 -1.46 -0.60
CA ARG A 108 -5.52 -1.81 -0.75
C ARG A 108 -5.34 -3.31 -0.56
N ARG A 109 -4.59 -3.93 -1.45
CA ARG A 109 -4.44 -5.38 -1.55
C ARG A 109 -2.98 -5.73 -1.73
N LEU A 110 -2.42 -6.56 -0.85
CA LEU A 110 -1.13 -7.21 -1.06
C LEU A 110 -1.39 -8.66 -1.45
N ASP A 111 -1.04 -9.03 -2.68
CA ASP A 111 -0.97 -10.42 -3.11
C ASP A 111 0.42 -10.98 -2.79
N LEU A 112 0.47 -11.94 -1.87
CA LEU A 112 1.70 -12.50 -1.34
C LEU A 112 2.37 -13.48 -2.32
N ARG A 113 1.68 -13.94 -3.37
CA ARG A 113 2.28 -14.88 -4.34
C ARG A 113 3.23 -14.16 -5.30
N PRO A 114 2.82 -13.06 -5.97
CA PRO A 114 3.73 -12.27 -6.79
C PRO A 114 4.42 -11.14 -6.01
N GLY A 115 4.07 -10.89 -4.74
CA GLY A 115 4.55 -9.71 -4.01
C GLY A 115 4.01 -8.39 -4.58
N LEU A 116 2.75 -8.39 -5.05
CA LEU A 116 2.14 -7.25 -5.73
C LEU A 116 1.25 -6.46 -4.75
N LEU A 117 1.60 -5.20 -4.51
CA LEU A 117 0.75 -4.26 -3.80
C LEU A 117 -0.09 -3.47 -4.79
N GLN A 118 -1.41 -3.58 -4.67
CA GLN A 118 -2.39 -2.87 -5.48
C GLN A 118 -3.21 -1.94 -4.59
N ARG A 119 -3.61 -0.78 -5.12
CA ARG A 119 -4.52 0.14 -4.44
C ARG A 119 -5.48 0.80 -5.41
N HIS A 120 -6.77 0.65 -5.15
CA HIS A 120 -7.86 1.25 -5.92
C HIS A 120 -8.58 2.28 -5.07
N ILE A 121 -8.73 3.50 -5.60
CA ILE A 121 -9.35 4.61 -4.88
C ILE A 121 -10.27 5.36 -5.83
N ARG A 122 -11.54 5.49 -5.45
CA ARG A 122 -12.43 6.47 -6.06
C ARG A 122 -12.47 7.70 -5.20
N TRP A 123 -12.01 8.82 -5.74
CA TRP A 123 -11.86 10.07 -5.00
C TRP A 123 -12.65 11.19 -5.65
N ARG A 124 -13.36 11.96 -4.82
CA ARG A 124 -14.00 13.21 -5.20
C ARG A 124 -13.18 14.38 -4.69
N SER A 125 -12.73 15.23 -5.61
CA SER A 125 -11.96 16.43 -5.29
C SER A 125 -12.80 17.46 -4.52
N PRO A 126 -12.17 18.40 -3.80
CA PRO A 126 -12.86 19.56 -3.21
C PRO A 126 -13.73 20.32 -4.22
N SER A 127 -13.28 20.48 -5.46
CA SER A 127 -14.08 21.09 -6.54
C SER A 127 -15.14 20.16 -7.15
N GLY A 128 -15.38 18.97 -6.59
CA GLY A 128 -16.43 18.03 -7.02
C GLY A 128 -16.06 17.08 -8.17
N LYS A 129 -14.83 17.10 -8.70
CA LYS A 129 -14.41 16.17 -9.78
C LYS A 129 -14.22 14.77 -9.21
N ILE A 130 -14.66 13.73 -9.92
CA ILE A 130 -14.52 12.34 -9.49
C ILE A 130 -13.51 11.64 -10.39
N VAL A 131 -12.54 10.94 -9.79
CA VAL A 131 -11.56 10.11 -10.50
C VAL A 131 -11.41 8.77 -9.82
N ASP A 132 -11.12 7.75 -10.63
CA ASP A 132 -10.73 6.42 -10.18
C ASP A 132 -9.21 6.28 -10.39
N LEU A 133 -8.49 5.99 -9.31
CA LEU A 133 -7.03 5.87 -9.28
C LEU A 133 -6.65 4.42 -8.96
N HIS A 134 -5.78 3.87 -9.77
CA HIS A 134 -5.25 2.51 -9.64
C HIS A 134 -3.73 2.59 -9.54
N PHE A 135 -3.19 2.01 -8.47
CA PHE A 135 -1.75 1.92 -8.22
C PHE A 135 -1.38 0.45 -8.13
N GLU A 136 -0.26 0.08 -8.74
CA GLU A 136 0.33 -1.25 -8.62
C GLU A 136 1.84 -1.10 -8.46
N ARG A 137 2.42 -1.83 -7.51
CA ARG A 137 3.87 -1.88 -7.32
C ARG A 137 4.33 -3.21 -6.77
N PHE A 138 5.57 -3.56 -7.11
CA PHE A 138 6.32 -4.71 -6.63
C PHE A 138 7.80 -4.30 -6.53
N THR A 139 8.60 -5.08 -5.81
CA THR A 139 10.06 -4.89 -5.66
C THR A 139 10.79 -6.14 -6.12
#